data_AF-A0A191TH05-F1
#
_entry.id   AF-A0A191TH05-F1
#
_cell.length_a   1.000
_cell.length_b   1.000
_cell.length_c   1.000
_cell.angle_alpha   90.00
_cell.angle_beta   90.00
_cell.angle_gamma   90.00
#
_symmetry.space_group_name_H-M   'P 1'
#
loop_
_entity.id
_entity.type
_entity.pdbx_description
1 polymer ?
#
loop_
_entity_poly.entity_id
_entity_poly.type
_entity_poly.pdbx_seq_one_letter_code
_entity_poly.pdbx_strand_id
1 'polypeptide(L)'
;MLWRKQKKLRFDNKMIVMKKMILILLMASIFVVACKKNSEEKLNRLSGTWELIESNSPKTMYAQGAGNKTIFTTSSYKDYRQNKLVDSGSYAITNSSTDSLGQWNGNISMNTLPCYFYVRKDTLEIDAPGIIFTNAVYIKIDD
;
A
#
# COMPACT_ATOMS: atom_id res chain seq x y z
N MET A 1 5.25 56.27 50.24
CA MET A 1 6.01 55.01 50.06
C MET A 1 5.22 53.88 49.34
N LEU A 2 3.88 53.94 49.29
CA LEU A 2 3.02 52.89 48.67
C LEU A 2 3.14 52.74 47.14
N TRP A 3 3.51 53.80 46.42
CA TRP A 3 3.54 53.80 44.94
C TRP A 3 4.63 52.92 44.32
N ARG A 4 5.74 52.66 45.04
CA ARG A 4 6.83 51.80 44.55
C ARG A 4 6.50 50.31 44.61
N LYS A 5 5.66 49.85 45.56
CA LYS A 5 5.26 48.43 45.67
C LYS A 5 4.32 47.98 44.55
N GLN A 6 3.41 48.85 44.10
CA GLN A 6 2.45 48.56 43.04
C GLN A 6 3.11 48.32 41.67
N LYS A 7 4.20 49.04 41.35
CA LYS A 7 4.93 48.83 40.08
C LYS A 7 5.63 47.47 40.04
N LYS A 8 6.22 47.02 41.16
CA LYS A 8 6.94 45.74 41.22
C LYS A 8 6.02 44.53 41.00
N LEU A 9 4.87 44.50 41.69
CA LEU A 9 3.83 43.47 41.51
C LEU A 9 3.31 43.37 40.07
N ARG A 10 3.22 44.50 39.35
CA ARG A 10 2.75 44.53 37.96
C ARG A 10 3.79 43.97 36.98
N PHE A 11 5.09 44.07 37.28
CA PHE A 11 6.16 43.49 36.46
C PHE A 11 6.30 41.98 36.69
N ASP A 12 6.18 41.52 37.94
CA ASP A 12 6.33 40.10 38.29
C ASP A 12 5.22 39.25 37.65
N ASN A 13 3.98 39.75 37.62
CA ASN A 13 2.86 39.07 36.95
C ASN A 13 3.04 38.97 35.42
N LYS A 14 3.59 40.01 34.77
CA LYS A 14 3.88 39.96 33.32
C LYS A 14 4.94 38.93 32.99
N MET A 15 5.95 38.80 33.85
CA MET A 15 7.04 37.84 33.66
C MET A 15 6.57 36.39 33.83
N ILE A 16 5.62 36.13 34.74
CA ILE A 16 4.99 34.81 34.90
C ILE A 16 4.14 34.44 33.69
N VAL A 17 3.39 35.40 33.12
CA VAL A 17 2.54 35.17 31.93
C VAL A 17 3.40 34.86 30.69
N MET A 18 4.52 35.56 30.47
CA MET A 18 5.44 35.27 29.36
C MET A 18 6.07 33.88 29.46
N LYS A 19 6.49 33.45 30.67
CA LYS A 19 7.06 32.12 30.88
C LYS A 19 6.05 31.00 30.60
N LYS A 20 4.78 31.19 30.97
CA LYS A 20 3.69 30.24 30.68
C LYS A 20 3.39 30.14 29.18
N MET A 21 3.43 31.26 28.46
CA MET A 21 3.18 31.29 27.01
C MET A 21 4.27 30.54 26.23
N ILE A 22 5.54 30.67 26.63
CA ILE A 22 6.67 29.95 26.02
C ILE A 22 6.53 28.43 26.21
N LEU A 23 6.13 27.97 27.40
CA LEU A 23 5.94 26.56 27.69
C LEU A 23 4.82 25.92 26.84
N ILE A 24 3.72 26.65 26.62
CA ILE A 24 2.60 26.20 25.79
C ILE A 24 3.03 26.10 24.31
N LEU A 25 3.80 27.07 23.81
CA LEU A 25 4.35 27.02 22.45
C LEU A 25 5.32 25.84 22.26
N LEU A 26 6.15 25.55 23.27
CA LEU A 26 7.06 24.41 23.27
C LEU A 26 6.30 23.07 23.24
N MET A 27 5.25 22.92 24.06
CA MET A 27 4.40 21.71 24.00
C MET A 27 3.68 21.55 22.66
N ALA A 28 3.18 22.65 22.07
CA ALA A 28 2.48 22.60 20.79
C ALA A 28 3.37 22.10 19.63
N SER A 29 4.68 22.40 19.67
CA SER A 29 5.63 21.94 18.65
C SER A 29 5.86 20.42 18.63
N ILE A 30 5.67 19.75 19.77
CA ILE A 30 5.85 18.29 19.91
C ILE A 30 4.68 17.52 19.25
N PHE A 31 3.49 18.13 19.16
CA PHE A 31 2.32 17.48 18.54
C PHE A 31 2.37 17.45 17.01
N VAL A 32 3.17 18.31 16.35
CA VAL A 32 3.23 18.36 14.88
C VAL A 32 4.07 17.21 14.29
N VAL A 33 4.99 16.64 15.08
CA VAL A 33 5.88 15.55 14.63
C VAL A 33 5.22 14.16 14.79
N ALA A 34 4.12 14.04 15.55
CA ALA A 34 3.46 12.77 15.83
C ALA A 34 2.46 12.30 14.75
N CYS A 35 2.15 13.13 13.75
CA CYS A 35 1.17 12.82 12.69
C CYS A 35 1.78 12.50 11.32
N LYS A 36 3.03 11.99 11.26
CA LYS A 36 3.54 11.29 10.07
C LYS A 36 3.68 9.80 10.37
N LYS A 37 2.54 9.12 10.48
CA LYS A 37 2.49 7.66 10.59
C LYS A 37 2.19 7.07 9.21
N ASN A 38 3.25 6.57 8.58
CA ASN A 38 3.28 5.45 7.64
C ASN A 38 2.32 5.52 6.44
N SER A 39 2.56 6.44 5.50
CA SER A 39 2.10 6.27 4.11
C SER A 39 3.16 5.60 3.23
N GLU A 40 4.38 5.43 3.74
CA GLU A 40 5.46 4.73 3.04
C GLU A 40 5.35 3.24 3.36
N GLU A 41 5.34 2.45 2.29
CA GLU A 41 5.34 0.98 2.29
C GLU A 41 4.04 0.27 2.70
N LYS A 42 2.97 0.53 1.95
CA LYS A 42 2.31 -0.64 1.35
C LYS A 42 3.30 -1.20 0.32
N LEU A 43 4.32 -1.93 0.78
CA LEU A 43 5.19 -2.72 -0.09
C LEU A 43 4.26 -3.47 -1.04
N ASN A 44 4.44 -3.24 -2.34
CA ASN A 44 3.61 -3.81 -3.37
C ASN A 44 3.80 -5.33 -3.30
N ARG A 45 2.94 -6.01 -2.53
CA ARG A 45 2.99 -7.47 -2.33
C ARG A 45 2.79 -8.24 -3.63
N LEU A 46 2.39 -7.56 -4.70
CA LEU A 46 2.32 -8.11 -6.04
C LEU A 46 3.69 -8.20 -6.72
N SER A 47 4.66 -7.37 -6.36
CA SER A 47 5.97 -7.39 -7.01
C SER A 47 6.66 -8.76 -6.81
N GLY A 48 7.29 -9.22 -7.88
CA GLY A 48 7.93 -10.52 -7.97
C GLY A 48 7.49 -11.31 -9.21
N THR A 49 7.91 -12.56 -9.27
CA THR A 49 7.57 -13.48 -10.37
C THR A 49 6.55 -14.51 -9.91
N TRP A 50 5.45 -14.62 -10.67
CA TRP A 50 4.33 -15.49 -10.40
C TRP A 50 4.14 -16.49 -11.52
N GLU A 51 4.04 -17.77 -11.22
CA GLU A 51 3.80 -18.83 -12.20
C GLU A 51 2.34 -19.26 -12.17
N LEU A 52 1.68 -19.27 -13.33
CA LEU A 52 0.30 -19.70 -13.51
C LEU A 52 0.19 -21.21 -13.31
N ILE A 53 -0.66 -21.63 -12.37
CA ILE A 53 -0.90 -23.04 -12.05
C ILE A 53 -2.31 -23.52 -12.39
N GLU A 54 -3.30 -22.61 -12.39
CA GLU A 54 -4.69 -22.92 -12.73
C GLU A 54 -5.33 -21.74 -13.46
N SER A 55 -6.10 -22.04 -14.51
CA SER A 55 -7.02 -21.10 -15.16
C SER A 55 -8.40 -21.74 -15.20
N ASN A 56 -9.47 -20.99 -14.94
CA ASN A 56 -10.83 -21.52 -14.85
C ASN A 56 -11.66 -21.35 -16.14
N SER A 57 -11.10 -20.83 -17.24
CA SER A 57 -11.84 -20.62 -18.49
C SER A 57 -10.97 -20.80 -19.75
N PRO A 58 -10.87 -22.03 -20.31
CA PRO A 58 -11.37 -23.30 -19.78
C PRO A 58 -10.56 -23.76 -18.56
N LYS A 59 -11.16 -24.60 -17.70
CA LYS A 59 -10.47 -25.17 -16.54
C LYS A 59 -9.23 -25.95 -16.98
N THR A 60 -8.05 -25.41 -16.71
CA THR A 60 -6.75 -25.93 -17.15
C THR A 60 -5.76 -25.86 -16.00
N MET A 61 -5.11 -26.99 -15.72
CA MET A 61 -4.01 -27.07 -14.76
C MET A 61 -2.68 -27.01 -15.52
N TYR A 62 -1.74 -26.23 -15.02
CA TYR A 62 -0.41 -26.08 -15.59
C TYR A 62 0.63 -26.68 -14.64
N ALA A 63 1.60 -27.41 -15.19
CA ALA A 63 2.75 -27.87 -14.41
C ALA A 63 3.64 -26.68 -14.06
N GLN A 64 4.23 -26.69 -12.86
CA GLN A 64 5.29 -25.75 -12.50
C GLN A 64 6.50 -25.92 -13.43
N GLY A 65 7.16 -24.82 -13.76
CA GLY A 65 8.25 -24.77 -14.74
C GLY A 65 7.79 -24.80 -16.21
N ALA A 66 6.47 -24.78 -16.50
CA ALA A 66 5.97 -24.76 -17.88
C ALA A 66 6.21 -23.42 -18.59
N GLY A 67 6.75 -22.40 -17.89
CA GLY A 67 7.10 -21.11 -18.46
C GLY A 67 5.90 -20.17 -18.64
N ASN A 68 4.80 -20.44 -17.95
CA ASN A 68 3.63 -19.55 -17.92
C ASN A 68 3.76 -18.65 -16.69
N LYS A 69 4.39 -17.49 -16.85
CA LYS A 69 4.73 -16.61 -15.71
C LYS A 69 4.37 -15.16 -15.97
N THR A 70 4.01 -14.46 -14.92
CA THR A 70 3.78 -13.03 -14.92
C THR A 70 4.74 -12.38 -13.94
N ILE A 71 5.51 -11.39 -14.40
CA ILE A 71 6.46 -10.64 -13.60
C ILE A 71 5.86 -9.27 -13.32
N PHE A 72 5.67 -8.94 -12.04
CA PHE A 72 5.23 -7.62 -11.61
C PHE A 72 6.40 -6.85 -11.01
N THR A 73 6.60 -5.62 -11.47
CA THR A 73 7.50 -4.64 -10.85
C THR A 73 6.71 -3.71 -9.94
N THR A 74 7.26 -2.56 -9.56
CA THR A 74 6.52 -1.55 -8.78
C THR A 74 5.32 -0.97 -9.56
N SER A 75 5.39 -0.88 -10.90
CA SER A 75 4.38 -0.19 -11.71
C SER A 75 4.14 -0.80 -13.09
N SER A 76 4.79 -1.91 -13.42
CA SER A 76 4.69 -2.54 -14.74
C SER A 76 4.61 -4.06 -14.61
N TYR A 77 4.12 -4.72 -15.65
CA TYR A 77 4.06 -6.17 -15.73
C TYR A 77 4.60 -6.68 -17.07
N LYS A 78 5.01 -7.95 -17.06
CA LYS A 78 5.31 -8.74 -18.26
C LYS A 78 4.69 -10.11 -18.12
N ASP A 79 3.89 -10.52 -19.08
CA ASP A 79 3.25 -11.82 -19.10
C ASP A 79 3.89 -12.74 -20.14
N TYR A 80 4.20 -13.96 -19.72
CA TYR A 80 4.83 -14.99 -20.52
C TYR A 80 3.94 -16.23 -20.59
N ARG A 81 3.88 -16.85 -21.76
CA ARG A 81 3.28 -18.18 -21.96
C ARG A 81 4.31 -19.06 -22.66
N GLN A 82 4.59 -20.24 -22.10
CA GLN A 82 5.63 -21.14 -22.60
C GLN A 82 6.97 -20.41 -22.87
N ASN A 83 7.40 -19.57 -21.92
CA ASN A 83 8.62 -18.74 -21.99
C ASN A 83 8.66 -17.68 -23.11
N LYS A 84 7.55 -17.42 -23.81
CA LYS A 84 7.44 -16.34 -24.80
C LYS A 84 6.65 -15.19 -24.20
N LEU A 85 7.13 -13.95 -24.39
CA LEU A 85 6.42 -12.74 -23.98
C LEU A 85 5.13 -12.63 -24.80
N VAL A 86 3.98 -12.60 -24.14
CA VAL A 86 2.66 -12.45 -24.78
C VAL A 86 2.06 -11.08 -24.57
N ASP A 87 2.36 -10.44 -23.44
CA ASP A 87 1.86 -9.11 -23.11
C ASP A 87 2.81 -8.39 -22.15
N SER A 88 2.76 -7.06 -22.14
CA SER A 88 3.47 -6.23 -21.18
C SER A 88 2.89 -4.83 -21.14
N GLY A 89 2.87 -4.22 -19.96
CA GLY A 89 2.34 -2.88 -19.81
C GLY A 89 2.61 -2.28 -18.44
N SER A 90 2.04 -1.11 -18.21
CA SER A 90 1.95 -0.51 -16.88
C SER A 90 0.70 -1.03 -16.18
N TYR A 91 0.72 -1.03 -14.85
CA TYR A 91 -0.49 -1.30 -14.07
C TYR A 91 -0.62 -0.33 -12.91
N ALA A 92 -1.85 -0.17 -12.43
CA ALA A 92 -2.16 0.60 -11.24
C ALA A 92 -3.04 -0.20 -10.28
N ILE A 93 -2.75 -0.08 -8.98
CA ILE A 93 -3.58 -0.61 -7.90
C ILE A 93 -4.45 0.54 -7.39
N THR A 94 -5.75 0.48 -7.62
CA THR A 94 -6.66 1.61 -7.32
C THR A 94 -7.33 1.51 -5.95
N ASN A 95 -7.63 0.31 -5.49
CA ASN A 95 -8.20 0.05 -4.17
C ASN A 95 -7.49 -1.17 -3.60
N SER A 96 -6.67 -1.00 -2.57
CA SER A 96 -6.07 -2.16 -1.86
C SER A 96 -6.39 -2.13 -0.38
N SER A 97 -6.70 -3.30 0.17
CA SER A 97 -6.94 -3.48 1.59
C SER A 97 -6.28 -4.76 2.08
N THR A 98 -6.08 -4.85 3.39
CA THR A 98 -5.74 -6.11 4.05
C THR A 98 -6.91 -6.48 4.92
N ASP A 99 -7.46 -7.67 4.73
CA ASP A 99 -8.59 -8.14 5.52
C ASP A 99 -8.15 -8.66 6.91
N SER A 100 -9.12 -9.08 7.73
CA SER A 100 -8.85 -9.64 9.06
C SER A 100 -8.07 -10.96 9.04
N LEU A 101 -7.95 -11.60 7.88
CA LEU A 101 -7.18 -12.82 7.67
C LEU A 101 -5.76 -12.53 7.15
N GLY A 102 -5.40 -11.25 6.99
CA GLY A 102 -4.11 -10.83 6.46
C GLY A 102 -3.96 -10.96 4.94
N GLN A 103 -5.06 -11.25 4.23
CA GLN A 103 -5.10 -11.33 2.77
C GLN A 103 -5.05 -9.92 2.19
N TRP A 104 -4.13 -9.68 1.27
CA TRP A 104 -4.02 -8.40 0.59
C TRP A 104 -4.80 -8.49 -0.72
N ASN A 105 -5.87 -7.70 -0.83
CA ASN A 105 -6.76 -7.75 -1.98
C ASN A 105 -6.96 -6.36 -2.54
N GLY A 106 -7.45 -6.31 -3.78
CA GLY A 106 -7.74 -5.04 -4.40
C GLY A 106 -8.11 -5.12 -5.86
N ASN A 107 -8.11 -3.95 -6.48
CA ASN A 107 -8.30 -3.78 -7.91
C ASN A 107 -6.96 -3.50 -8.58
N ILE A 108 -6.66 -4.24 -9.64
CA ILE A 108 -5.54 -4.00 -10.54
C ILE A 108 -6.06 -3.64 -11.93
N SER A 109 -5.60 -2.53 -12.47
CA SER A 109 -5.88 -2.13 -13.85
C SER A 109 -4.60 -2.32 -14.66
N MET A 110 -4.60 -3.34 -15.52
CA MET A 110 -3.51 -3.60 -16.48
C MET A 110 -3.81 -3.04 -17.88
N ASN A 111 -5.07 -2.62 -18.13
CA ASN A 111 -5.59 -2.03 -19.37
C ASN A 111 -6.93 -1.30 -19.06
N THR A 112 -7.99 -1.56 -19.84
CA THR A 112 -9.30 -0.87 -19.79
C THR A 112 -10.24 -1.36 -18.70
N LEU A 113 -10.10 -2.60 -18.21
CA LEU A 113 -10.98 -3.13 -17.16
C LEU A 113 -10.18 -3.43 -15.89
N PRO A 114 -10.65 -2.99 -14.71
CA PRO A 114 -10.05 -3.37 -13.45
C PRO A 114 -10.36 -4.83 -13.16
N CYS A 115 -9.34 -5.62 -12.85
CA CYS A 115 -9.46 -6.98 -12.31
C CYS A 115 -9.38 -6.94 -10.79
N TYR A 116 -10.05 -7.87 -10.12
CA TYR A 116 -9.83 -8.09 -8.70
C TYR A 116 -8.61 -9.00 -8.52
N PHE A 117 -7.83 -8.76 -7.47
CA PHE A 117 -6.76 -9.66 -7.10
C PHE A 117 -6.81 -9.97 -5.61
N TYR A 118 -6.25 -11.13 -5.26
CA TYR A 118 -6.06 -11.57 -3.89
C TYR A 118 -4.68 -12.19 -3.74
N VAL A 119 -3.89 -11.68 -2.80
CA VAL A 119 -2.58 -12.23 -2.44
C VAL A 119 -2.66 -12.81 -1.03
N ARG A 120 -2.33 -14.09 -0.91
CA ARG A 120 -2.24 -14.83 0.36
C ARG A 120 -0.94 -15.63 0.38
N LYS A 121 0.04 -15.16 1.15
CA LYS A 121 1.41 -15.71 1.16
C LYS A 121 1.96 -15.74 -0.27
N ASP A 122 2.28 -16.92 -0.78
CA ASP A 122 2.85 -17.16 -2.11
C ASP A 122 1.78 -17.48 -3.16
N THR A 123 0.49 -17.27 -2.87
CA THR A 123 -0.59 -17.48 -3.83
C THR A 123 -1.18 -16.13 -4.25
N LEU A 124 -1.30 -15.94 -5.56
CA LEU A 124 -1.99 -14.82 -6.18
C LEU A 124 -3.17 -15.36 -6.97
N GLU A 125 -4.35 -14.81 -6.75
CA GLU A 125 -5.55 -15.08 -7.52
C GLU A 125 -5.96 -13.79 -8.21
N ILE A 126 -6.20 -13.85 -9.52
CA ILE A 126 -6.72 -12.72 -10.31
C ILE A 126 -8.06 -13.13 -10.89
N ASP A 127 -9.07 -12.28 -10.67
CA ASP A 127 -10.42 -12.43 -11.19
C ASP A 127 -10.75 -11.25 -12.11
N ALA A 128 -10.89 -11.53 -13.40
CA ALA A 128 -11.22 -10.52 -14.41
C ALA A 128 -12.75 -10.44 -14.59
N PRO A 129 -13.38 -9.25 -14.44
CA PRO A 129 -14.80 -9.10 -14.69
C PRO A 129 -15.12 -9.26 -16.19
N GLY A 130 -16.09 -10.11 -16.53
CA GLY A 130 -16.54 -10.37 -17.90
C GLY A 130 -17.61 -11.46 -17.98
N ILE A 131 -18.17 -11.69 -19.18
CA ILE A 131 -19.18 -12.75 -19.43
C ILE A 131 -18.61 -14.16 -19.15
N ILE A 132 -17.29 -14.30 -19.25
CA ILE A 132 -16.54 -15.48 -18.87
C ILE A 132 -15.61 -15.05 -17.74
N PHE A 133 -15.95 -15.41 -16.50
CA PHE A 133 -15.10 -15.17 -15.33
C PHE A 133 -13.78 -15.92 -15.55
N THR A 134 -12.73 -15.17 -15.85
CA THR A 134 -11.39 -15.74 -16.00
C THR A 134 -10.70 -15.58 -14.66
N ASN A 135 -10.82 -16.63 -13.84
CA ASN A 135 -10.07 -16.75 -12.61
C ASN A 135 -8.75 -17.47 -12.93
N ALA A 136 -7.64 -16.85 -12.56
CA ALA A 136 -6.31 -17.38 -12.73
C ALA A 136 -5.59 -17.42 -11.38
N VAL A 137 -5.03 -18.58 -11.05
CA VAL A 137 -4.29 -18.82 -9.81
C VAL A 137 -2.81 -18.97 -10.15
N TYR A 138 -2.00 -18.26 -9.39
CA TYR A 138 -0.56 -18.21 -9.53
C TYR A 138 0.13 -18.54 -8.22
N ILE A 139 1.35 -19.08 -8.33
CA ILE A 139 2.26 -19.28 -7.20
C ILE A 139 3.51 -18.40 -7.36
N LYS A 140 3.99 -17.80 -6.27
CA LYS A 140 5.20 -16.99 -6.28
C LYS A 140 6.43 -17.90 -6.43
N ILE A 141 7.34 -17.54 -7.32
CA ILE A 141 8.58 -18.29 -7.59
C ILE A 141 9.84 -17.44 -7.37
N ASP A 142 9.73 -16.11 -7.30
CA ASP A 142 10.84 -15.19 -7.03
C ASP A 142 10.32 -13.84 -6.50
N ASP A 143 11.18 -13.11 -5.77
CA ASP A 143 10.90 -11.79 -5.16
C ASP A 143 11.29 -10.59 -6.05
#